data_AF-A0A0S9CGE5-F1
#
_entry.id   AF-A0A0S9CGE5-F1
#
_cell.length_a   1.000
_cell.length_b   1.000
_cell.length_c   1.000
_cell.angle_alpha   90.00
_cell.angle_beta   90.00
_cell.angle_gamma   90.00
#
_symmetry.space_group_name_H-M   'P 1'
#
loop_
_entity.id
_entity.type
_entity.pdbx_description
1 polymer ?
#
loop_
_entity_poly.entity_id
_entity_poly.type
_entity_poly.pdbx_seq_one_letter_code
_entity_poly.pdbx_strand_id
1 'polypeptide(L)'
;MTSQVITVRALRTRQGGHDLYMFAVPGDRVPDIADISRIGRDGAGALEGYQRGEIRNHVADIARYLDGGDVLFPNPILVALSPDVRFTSARGSRPPNMLEAGDVGTLRLPLSPAKPGWIVDGQQRVLALAKANAAAIVVPIVAFVSTDIAVHREQFVLVNKARPLPKAIVDALLPAMDSAILPRDLGPRKIPSALVDALSSNRDSPFFGLIRRPGAEGPSIVSDQALLRSIKRSIGSPLGALSPYGHGGGAPDVTAMYGLLAGFWSAVQEVFPDAWGRPPSESRLMHSAGIEVMGYLMDRVLSRPDAARAPRDAALAALERIAPHCRWASGTWEGLDLDWNAIECTSKSIGRLRDHLIRLEHQPRLAA
;
A
#
# COMPACT_ATOMS: atom_id res chain seq x y z
N MET A 1 -21.06 -39.17 -10.88
CA MET A 1 -21.06 -38.53 -9.55
C MET A 1 -21.99 -37.33 -9.61
N THR A 2 -23.08 -37.33 -8.84
CA THR A 2 -23.98 -36.19 -8.73
C THR A 2 -23.24 -35.02 -8.08
N SER A 3 -23.00 -33.96 -8.85
CA SER A 3 -22.42 -32.72 -8.30
C SER A 3 -23.35 -32.21 -7.21
N GLN A 4 -22.86 -32.12 -5.97
CA GLN A 4 -23.64 -31.56 -4.88
C GLN A 4 -23.85 -30.06 -5.15
N VAL A 5 -25.02 -29.52 -4.82
CA VAL A 5 -25.37 -28.12 -5.10
C VAL A 5 -25.96 -27.50 -3.84
N ILE A 6 -25.45 -26.35 -3.43
CA ILE A 6 -26.11 -25.50 -2.43
C ILE A 6 -27.10 -24.60 -3.14
N THR A 7 -28.32 -24.53 -2.61
CA THR A 7 -29.40 -23.73 -3.16
C THR A 7 -29.85 -22.70 -2.13
N VAL A 8 -29.82 -21.42 -2.48
CA VAL A 8 -30.20 -20.31 -1.60
C VAL A 8 -31.23 -19.40 -2.27
N ARG A 9 -32.05 -18.73 -1.46
CA ARG A 9 -32.86 -17.60 -1.96
C ARG A 9 -31.95 -16.39 -2.11
N ALA A 10 -32.06 -15.71 -3.25
CA ALA A 10 -31.21 -14.56 -3.56
C ALA A 10 -32.00 -13.46 -4.26
N LEU A 11 -31.56 -12.23 -4.05
CA LEU A 11 -31.86 -11.07 -4.89
C LEU A 11 -30.72 -10.92 -5.90
N ARG A 12 -31.04 -10.87 -7.19
CA ARG A 12 -30.12 -10.54 -8.27
C ARG A 12 -30.31 -9.09 -8.69
N THR A 13 -29.22 -8.34 -8.80
CA THR A 13 -29.18 -7.02 -9.45
C THR A 13 -27.99 -6.98 -10.42
N ARG A 14 -27.84 -5.89 -11.17
CA ARG A 14 -26.76 -5.74 -12.16
C ARG A 14 -26.08 -4.39 -11.99
N GLN A 15 -24.75 -4.39 -11.88
CA GLN A 15 -23.94 -3.18 -11.70
C GLN A 15 -22.65 -3.30 -12.51
N GLY A 16 -22.26 -2.26 -13.24
CA GLY A 16 -21.00 -2.23 -13.99
C GLY A 16 -20.81 -3.37 -14.99
N GLY A 17 -21.89 -3.91 -15.55
CA GLY A 17 -21.86 -5.07 -16.44
C GLY A 17 -21.92 -6.44 -15.77
N HIS A 18 -21.71 -6.51 -14.45
CA HIS A 18 -21.66 -7.74 -13.65
C HIS A 18 -22.98 -8.05 -12.93
N ASP A 19 -23.29 -9.33 -12.78
CA ASP A 19 -24.37 -9.80 -11.91
C ASP A 19 -23.92 -9.72 -10.44
N LEU A 20 -24.78 -9.15 -9.62
CA LEU A 20 -24.62 -9.06 -8.17
C LEU A 20 -25.76 -9.83 -7.48
N TYR A 21 -25.43 -10.63 -6.50
CA TYR A 21 -26.34 -11.44 -5.70
C TYR A 21 -26.28 -11.02 -4.24
N MET A 22 -27.44 -10.90 -3.61
CA MET A 22 -27.57 -10.73 -2.17
C MET A 22 -28.37 -11.92 -1.63
N PHE A 23 -27.80 -12.66 -0.68
CA PHE A 23 -28.42 -13.83 -0.08
C PHE A 23 -27.91 -14.01 1.35
N ALA A 24 -28.46 -14.97 2.08
CA ALA A 24 -27.96 -15.27 3.42
C ALA A 24 -27.77 -16.78 3.59
N VAL A 25 -26.78 -17.15 4.39
CA VAL A 25 -26.43 -18.55 4.69
C VAL A 25 -26.11 -18.72 6.16
N PRO A 26 -26.29 -19.91 6.75
CA PRO A 26 -25.71 -20.19 8.05
C PRO A 26 -24.18 -20.01 8.02
N GLY A 27 -23.61 -19.41 9.06
CA GLY A 27 -22.19 -19.05 9.10
C GLY A 27 -21.24 -20.22 8.90
N ASP A 28 -21.60 -21.40 9.41
CA ASP A 28 -20.88 -22.66 9.22
C ASP A 28 -20.89 -23.19 7.77
N ARG A 29 -21.79 -22.71 6.91
CA ARG A 29 -21.87 -23.06 5.49
C ARG A 29 -21.06 -22.12 4.60
N VAL A 30 -20.54 -21.00 5.11
CA VAL A 30 -19.71 -20.09 4.32
C VAL A 30 -18.47 -20.79 3.73
N PRO A 31 -17.73 -21.64 4.47
CA PRO A 31 -16.60 -22.39 3.94
C PRO A 31 -16.98 -23.43 2.86
N ASP A 32 -18.26 -23.80 2.73
CA ASP A 32 -18.72 -24.64 1.61
C ASP A 32 -18.77 -23.86 0.30
N ILE A 33 -18.99 -22.56 0.38
CA ILE A 33 -19.28 -21.68 -0.75
C ILE A 33 -18.04 -20.92 -1.21
N ALA A 34 -17.20 -20.48 -0.27
CA ALA A 34 -16.09 -19.62 -0.61
C ALA A 34 -14.83 -19.88 0.20
N ASP A 35 -13.69 -19.79 -0.46
CA ASP A 35 -12.38 -19.84 0.18
C ASP A 35 -11.84 -18.44 0.50
N ILE A 36 -11.05 -18.36 1.56
CA ILE A 36 -10.28 -17.14 1.84
C ILE A 36 -9.15 -17.09 0.83
N SER A 37 -9.15 -16.06 -0.03
CA SER A 37 -7.97 -15.77 -0.86
C SER A 37 -6.82 -15.39 0.06
N ARG A 38 -6.02 -16.40 0.43
CA ARG A 38 -4.69 -16.15 0.95
C ARG A 38 -3.95 -15.55 -0.23
N ILE A 39 -3.61 -14.26 -0.14
CA ILE A 39 -2.65 -13.64 -1.05
C ILE A 39 -1.30 -14.30 -0.73
N GLY A 40 -1.15 -15.55 -1.13
CA GLY A 40 0.08 -16.31 -1.15
C GLY A 40 0.75 -15.96 -2.46
N ARG A 41 1.93 -15.34 -2.35
CA ARG A 41 2.88 -15.37 -3.47
C ARG A 41 3.38 -16.80 -3.53
N ASP A 42 2.85 -17.57 -4.44
CA ASP A 42 3.40 -18.89 -4.72
C ASP A 42 4.78 -18.69 -5.37
N GLY A 43 5.80 -19.31 -4.76
CA GLY A 43 7.14 -19.51 -5.31
C GLY A 43 8.20 -18.43 -5.03
N ALA A 44 7.83 -17.19 -4.72
CA ALA A 44 8.78 -16.10 -4.46
C ALA A 44 8.31 -15.21 -3.29
N GLY A 45 8.72 -15.60 -2.07
CA GLY A 45 8.71 -14.74 -0.88
C GLY A 45 7.35 -14.14 -0.51
N ALA A 46 6.52 -14.88 0.23
CA ALA A 46 5.35 -14.36 0.92
C ALA A 46 5.45 -14.48 2.45
N LEU A 47 5.52 -13.32 3.10
CA LEU A 47 4.54 -12.80 4.07
C LEU A 47 3.88 -13.82 5.02
N GLU A 48 4.66 -14.43 5.92
CA GLU A 48 4.10 -15.20 7.04
C GLU A 48 4.00 -14.42 8.37
N GLY A 49 4.66 -13.26 8.50
CA GLY A 49 4.91 -12.65 9.82
C GLY A 49 3.93 -11.55 10.29
N TYR A 50 3.46 -10.67 9.41
CA TYR A 50 2.99 -9.34 9.85
C TYR A 50 1.56 -9.29 10.44
N GLN A 51 0.88 -10.41 10.57
CA GLN A 51 -0.55 -10.39 10.90
C GLN A 51 -0.98 -11.44 11.93
N ARG A 52 -0.06 -12.23 12.52
CA ARG A 52 -0.48 -13.34 13.40
C ARG A 52 -1.03 -12.88 14.76
N GLY A 53 -0.49 -11.82 15.37
CA GLY A 53 -0.91 -11.38 16.71
C GLY A 53 -2.23 -10.58 16.72
N GLU A 54 -2.27 -9.46 16.01
CA GLU A 54 -3.43 -8.55 16.01
C GLU A 54 -4.67 -9.18 15.37
N ILE A 55 -4.51 -9.98 14.30
CA ILE A 55 -5.63 -10.71 13.71
C ILE A 55 -6.17 -11.75 14.67
N ARG A 56 -5.31 -12.45 15.42
CA ARG A 56 -5.77 -13.43 16.41
C ARG A 56 -6.60 -12.78 17.50
N ASN A 57 -6.17 -11.63 18.02
CA ASN A 57 -6.92 -10.89 19.04
C ASN A 57 -8.26 -10.39 18.49
N HIS A 58 -8.26 -9.77 17.31
CA HIS A 58 -9.50 -9.28 16.70
C HIS A 58 -10.49 -10.40 16.36
N VAL A 59 -10.00 -11.53 15.83
CA VAL A 59 -10.83 -12.71 15.57
C VAL A 59 -11.39 -13.28 16.88
N ALA A 60 -10.60 -13.29 17.96
CA ALA A 60 -11.07 -13.75 19.27
C ALA A 60 -12.15 -12.81 19.86
N ASP A 61 -12.02 -11.49 19.66
CA ASP A 61 -13.01 -10.52 20.10
C ASP A 61 -14.33 -10.66 19.33
N ILE A 62 -14.28 -10.84 18.00
CA ILE A 62 -15.48 -11.11 17.20
C ILE A 62 -16.10 -12.45 17.60
N ALA A 63 -15.31 -13.51 17.81
CA ALA A 63 -15.83 -14.80 18.24
C ALA A 63 -16.53 -14.72 19.61
N ARG A 64 -15.92 -14.01 20.57
CA ARG A 64 -16.53 -13.76 21.89
C ARG A 64 -17.83 -12.97 21.78
N TYR A 65 -17.88 -11.98 20.88
CA TYR A 65 -19.11 -11.24 20.60
C TYR A 65 -20.19 -12.17 20.03
N LEU A 66 -19.86 -13.02 19.05
CA LEU A 66 -20.76 -14.00 18.44
C LEU A 66 -21.29 -15.04 19.45
N ASP A 67 -20.50 -15.40 20.46
CA ASP A 67 -20.92 -16.31 21.52
C ASP A 67 -21.81 -15.67 22.60
N GLY A 68 -22.05 -14.35 22.51
CA GLY A 68 -22.88 -13.59 23.46
C GLY A 68 -24.39 -13.89 23.41
N GLY A 69 -24.84 -14.77 22.51
CA GLY A 69 -26.25 -15.17 22.38
C GLY A 69 -27.04 -14.28 21.43
N ASP A 70 -27.58 -13.16 21.91
CA ASP A 70 -28.41 -12.24 21.11
C ASP A 70 -27.55 -11.28 20.27
N VAL A 71 -27.01 -11.81 19.17
CA VAL A 71 -25.95 -11.16 18.40
C VAL A 71 -26.42 -10.76 17.01
N LEU A 72 -26.10 -9.52 16.62
CA LEU A 72 -26.38 -9.00 15.28
C LEU A 72 -25.14 -9.11 14.40
N PHE A 73 -25.31 -9.68 13.21
CA PHE A 73 -24.29 -9.71 12.15
C PHE A 73 -24.80 -8.99 10.89
N PRO A 74 -24.91 -7.64 10.90
CA PRO A 74 -25.54 -6.90 9.81
C PRO A 74 -24.60 -6.66 8.62
N ASN A 75 -23.28 -6.71 8.84
CA ASN A 75 -22.29 -6.40 7.80
C ASN A 75 -22.07 -7.65 6.93
N PRO A 76 -22.34 -7.60 5.61
CA PRO A 76 -22.22 -8.78 4.76
C PRO A 76 -20.79 -9.23 4.53
N ILE A 77 -20.61 -10.52 4.27
CA ILE A 77 -19.36 -11.06 3.70
C ILE A 77 -19.42 -10.84 2.19
N LEU A 78 -18.36 -10.26 1.63
CA LEU A 78 -18.28 -10.03 0.19
C LEU A 78 -17.59 -11.21 -0.49
N VAL A 79 -18.23 -11.79 -1.50
CA VAL A 79 -17.75 -12.97 -2.21
C VAL A 79 -17.67 -12.71 -3.71
N ALA A 80 -16.55 -13.05 -4.34
CA ALA A 80 -16.44 -13.15 -5.79
C ALA A 80 -16.81 -14.56 -6.21
N LEU A 81 -17.92 -14.72 -6.94
CA LEU A 81 -18.41 -16.02 -7.41
C LEU A 81 -17.89 -16.33 -8.82
N SER A 82 -17.63 -17.61 -9.05
CA SER A 82 -17.37 -18.16 -10.37
C SER A 82 -18.60 -18.06 -11.28
N PRO A 83 -18.42 -18.04 -12.61
CA PRO A 83 -19.53 -17.98 -13.58
C PRO A 83 -20.43 -19.23 -13.62
N ASP A 84 -20.05 -20.29 -12.92
CA ASP A 84 -20.78 -21.56 -12.92
C ASP A 84 -22.03 -21.54 -12.05
N VAL A 85 -22.25 -20.45 -11.31
CA VAL A 85 -23.49 -20.24 -10.56
C VAL A 85 -24.68 -20.08 -11.49
N ARG A 86 -25.86 -20.53 -11.05
CA ARG A 86 -27.09 -20.47 -11.84
C ARG A 86 -28.21 -19.83 -11.04
N PHE A 87 -28.75 -18.73 -11.55
CA PHE A 87 -29.89 -18.06 -10.96
C PHE A 87 -31.18 -18.42 -11.72
N THR A 88 -32.27 -18.65 -10.98
CA THR A 88 -33.61 -18.86 -11.52
C THR A 88 -34.56 -17.90 -10.84
N SER A 89 -35.14 -16.96 -11.61
CA SER A 89 -36.10 -16.00 -11.09
C SER A 89 -37.33 -16.70 -10.50
N ALA A 90 -37.84 -16.16 -9.40
CA ALA A 90 -39.10 -16.61 -8.82
C ALA A 90 -40.26 -16.30 -9.78
N ARG A 91 -41.25 -17.19 -9.80
CA ARG A 91 -42.51 -16.95 -10.52
C ARG A 91 -43.47 -16.18 -9.60
N GLY A 92 -44.12 -15.14 -10.10
CA GLY A 92 -45.10 -14.36 -9.35
C GLY A 92 -45.44 -13.05 -10.03
N SER A 93 -46.57 -12.43 -9.65
CA SER A 93 -46.97 -11.11 -10.12
C SER A 93 -46.12 -10.03 -9.46
N ARG A 94 -45.64 -9.07 -10.26
CA ARG A 94 -44.95 -7.88 -9.76
C ARG A 94 -45.99 -6.92 -9.16
N PRO A 95 -45.78 -6.37 -7.96
CA PRO A 95 -46.66 -5.34 -7.42
C PRO A 95 -46.75 -4.13 -8.36
N PRO A 96 -47.90 -3.44 -8.44
CA PRO A 96 -47.99 -2.17 -9.16
C PRO A 96 -47.04 -1.15 -8.53
N ASN A 97 -46.42 -0.31 -9.38
CA ASN A 97 -45.45 0.73 -8.97
C ASN A 97 -44.17 0.22 -8.29
N MET A 98 -43.78 -1.05 -8.52
CA MET A 98 -42.50 -1.58 -8.01
C MET A 98 -41.30 -0.89 -8.66
N LEU A 99 -40.34 -0.45 -7.85
CA LEU A 99 -39.04 0.01 -8.33
C LEU A 99 -38.25 -1.18 -8.89
N GLU A 100 -37.80 -1.08 -10.15
CA GLU A 100 -36.98 -2.11 -10.79
C GLU A 100 -35.53 -2.07 -10.27
N ALA A 101 -35.30 -2.62 -9.08
CA ALA A 101 -33.97 -2.69 -8.44
C ALA A 101 -33.29 -4.05 -8.60
N GLY A 102 -34.03 -5.10 -8.98
CA GLY A 102 -33.51 -6.46 -9.15
C GLY A 102 -34.61 -7.52 -9.23
N ASP A 103 -34.18 -8.77 -9.44
CA ASP A 103 -35.05 -9.94 -9.49
C ASP A 103 -34.84 -10.82 -8.27
N VAL A 104 -35.93 -11.28 -7.66
CA VAL A 104 -35.87 -12.29 -6.58
C VAL A 104 -35.94 -13.68 -7.19
N GLY A 105 -35.18 -14.62 -6.65
CA GLY A 105 -35.17 -15.99 -7.14
C GLY A 105 -34.32 -16.93 -6.30
N THR A 106 -33.88 -17.99 -6.95
CA THR A 106 -33.08 -19.05 -6.35
C THR A 106 -31.72 -19.10 -7.03
N LEU A 107 -30.64 -19.01 -6.24
CA LEU A 107 -29.27 -19.15 -6.69
C LEU A 107 -28.75 -20.55 -6.36
N ARG A 108 -28.19 -21.22 -7.36
CA ARG A 108 -27.56 -22.53 -7.24
C ARG A 108 -26.05 -22.39 -7.34
N LEU A 109 -25.37 -22.88 -6.31
CA LEU A 109 -23.92 -22.83 -6.11
C LEU A 109 -23.38 -24.26 -6.25
N PRO A 110 -22.60 -24.57 -7.30
CA PRO A 110 -22.04 -25.91 -7.45
C PRO A 110 -20.97 -26.17 -6.38
N LEU A 111 -21.12 -27.26 -5.63
CA LEU A 111 -20.06 -27.74 -4.76
C LEU A 111 -19.11 -28.59 -5.58
N SER A 112 -17.93 -28.05 -5.85
CA SER A 112 -16.84 -28.77 -6.49
C SER A 112 -15.62 -28.78 -5.57
N PRO A 113 -14.59 -29.61 -5.84
CA PRO A 113 -13.32 -29.54 -5.13
C PRO A 113 -12.72 -28.12 -5.13
N ALA A 114 -12.95 -27.36 -6.21
CA ALA A 114 -12.75 -25.92 -6.23
C ALA A 114 -14.03 -25.22 -5.71
N LYS A 115 -13.92 -24.43 -4.65
CA LYS A 115 -15.06 -23.68 -4.10
C LYS A 115 -15.63 -22.72 -5.14
N PRO A 116 -16.96 -22.51 -5.18
CA PRO A 116 -17.59 -21.67 -6.20
C PRO A 116 -17.31 -20.17 -6.02
N GLY A 117 -16.69 -19.74 -4.92
CA GLY A 117 -16.33 -18.33 -4.71
C GLY A 117 -15.10 -18.08 -3.86
N TRP A 118 -14.73 -16.80 -3.77
CA TRP A 118 -13.58 -16.30 -3.04
C TRP A 118 -14.00 -15.14 -2.14
N ILE A 119 -13.58 -15.16 -0.87
CA ILE A 119 -13.90 -14.10 0.08
C ILE A 119 -13.02 -12.88 -0.21
N VAL A 120 -13.68 -11.80 -0.63
CA VAL A 120 -13.08 -10.50 -0.95
C VAL A 120 -13.04 -9.61 0.29
N ASP A 121 -14.08 -9.62 1.12
CA ASP A 121 -14.09 -8.92 2.40
C ASP A 121 -14.86 -9.74 3.45
N GLY A 122 -14.49 -9.57 4.71
CA GLY A 122 -15.04 -10.31 5.83
C GLY A 122 -14.20 -11.51 6.26
N GLN A 123 -12.94 -11.61 5.83
CA GLN A 123 -12.06 -12.74 6.16
C GLN A 123 -11.95 -12.98 7.68
N GLN A 124 -11.72 -11.92 8.47
CA GLN A 124 -11.64 -12.03 9.94
C GLN A 124 -12.99 -12.44 10.55
N ARG A 125 -14.10 -12.01 9.95
CA ARG A 125 -15.46 -12.39 10.38
C ARG A 125 -15.75 -13.86 10.08
N VAL A 126 -15.36 -14.36 8.91
CA VAL A 126 -15.46 -15.79 8.56
C VAL A 126 -14.60 -16.65 9.48
N LEU A 127 -13.38 -16.21 9.78
CA LEU A 127 -12.52 -16.90 10.76
C LEU A 127 -13.10 -16.89 12.18
N ALA A 128 -13.78 -15.82 12.56
CA ALA A 128 -14.46 -15.74 13.85
C ALA A 128 -15.70 -16.63 13.89
N LEU A 129 -16.51 -16.67 12.82
CA LEU A 129 -17.65 -17.58 12.68
C LEU A 129 -17.21 -19.05 12.78
N ALA A 130 -16.05 -19.40 12.22
CA ALA A 130 -15.49 -20.75 12.31
C ALA A 130 -14.99 -21.14 13.72
N LYS A 131 -14.78 -20.15 14.61
CA LYS A 131 -14.31 -20.36 15.99
C LYS A 131 -15.40 -20.18 17.03
N ALA A 132 -16.46 -19.44 16.71
CA ALA A 132 -17.59 -19.23 17.58
C ALA A 132 -18.44 -20.51 17.67
N ASN A 133 -19.09 -20.72 18.81
CA ASN A 133 -20.10 -21.76 18.97
C ASN A 133 -21.42 -21.40 18.27
N ALA A 134 -21.56 -20.15 17.81
CA ALA A 134 -22.70 -19.62 17.05
C ALA A 134 -22.71 -20.04 15.55
N ALA A 135 -22.45 -21.31 15.26
CA ALA A 135 -22.38 -21.87 13.91
C ALA A 135 -23.63 -21.60 13.04
N ALA A 136 -24.80 -21.51 13.67
CA ALA A 136 -26.09 -21.38 13.00
C ALA A 136 -26.53 -19.93 12.70
N ILE A 137 -25.73 -18.91 13.06
CA ILE A 137 -26.09 -17.52 12.78
C ILE A 137 -26.21 -17.32 11.27
N VAL A 138 -27.33 -16.73 10.83
CA VAL A 138 -27.57 -16.45 9.42
C VAL A 138 -26.82 -15.18 9.04
N VAL A 139 -25.83 -15.31 8.16
CA VAL A 139 -24.96 -14.21 7.73
C VAL A 139 -25.37 -13.72 6.34
N PRO A 140 -25.49 -12.40 6.14
CA PRO A 140 -25.72 -11.84 4.82
C PRO A 140 -24.45 -11.96 3.97
N ILE A 141 -24.64 -12.32 2.72
CA ILE A 141 -23.61 -12.41 1.68
C ILE A 141 -23.99 -11.45 0.56
N VAL A 142 -23.05 -10.62 0.15
CA VAL A 142 -23.10 -9.88 -1.11
C VAL A 142 -22.07 -10.53 -2.03
N ALA A 143 -22.45 -10.84 -3.25
CA ALA A 143 -21.56 -11.54 -4.17
C ALA A 143 -21.66 -11.01 -5.59
N PHE A 144 -20.53 -10.87 -6.28
CA PHE A 144 -20.50 -10.50 -7.70
C PHE A 144 -19.90 -11.64 -8.51
N VAL A 145 -20.33 -11.78 -9.77
CA VAL A 145 -19.76 -12.77 -10.70
C VAL A 145 -18.67 -12.14 -11.54
N SER A 146 -17.50 -12.75 -11.53
CA SER A 146 -16.37 -12.36 -12.39
C SER A 146 -15.55 -13.58 -12.80
N THR A 147 -15.03 -13.54 -14.03
CA THR A 147 -14.03 -14.47 -14.55
C THR A 147 -12.60 -14.03 -14.26
N ASP A 148 -12.40 -12.77 -13.87
CA ASP A 148 -11.09 -12.13 -13.83
C ASP A 148 -10.63 -11.89 -12.38
N ILE A 149 -9.47 -12.49 -12.05
CA ILE A 149 -8.77 -12.34 -10.78
C ILE A 149 -8.37 -10.86 -10.54
N ALA A 150 -8.13 -10.07 -11.59
CA ALA A 150 -7.84 -8.65 -11.48
C ALA A 150 -9.03 -7.87 -10.90
N VAL A 151 -10.26 -8.17 -11.35
CA VAL A 151 -11.50 -7.59 -10.80
C VAL A 151 -11.71 -7.99 -9.34
N HIS A 152 -11.32 -9.21 -8.95
CA HIS A 152 -11.38 -9.65 -7.55
C HIS A 152 -10.47 -8.80 -6.66
N ARG A 153 -9.25 -8.51 -7.14
CA ARG A 153 -8.26 -7.68 -6.44
C ARG A 153 -8.66 -6.22 -6.40
N GLU A 154 -9.27 -5.72 -7.47
CA GLU A 154 -9.78 -4.35 -7.54
C GLU A 154 -10.91 -4.12 -6.53
N GLN A 155 -11.91 -5.01 -6.50
CA GLN A 155 -13.00 -4.94 -5.53
C GLN A 155 -12.51 -5.12 -4.08
N PHE A 156 -11.49 -5.95 -3.85
CA PHE A 156 -10.82 -6.04 -2.55
C PHE A 156 -10.33 -4.67 -2.05
N VAL A 157 -9.65 -3.91 -2.92
CA VAL A 157 -9.12 -2.58 -2.58
C VAL A 157 -10.25 -1.55 -2.41
N LEU A 158 -11.24 -1.56 -3.31
CA LEU A 158 -12.34 -0.60 -3.28
C LEU A 158 -13.24 -0.77 -2.05
N VAL A 159 -13.55 -2.01 -1.68
CA VAL A 159 -14.45 -2.34 -0.55
C VAL A 159 -13.76 -2.11 0.79
N ASN A 160 -12.46 -2.42 0.89
CA ASN A 160 -11.68 -2.15 2.10
C ASN A 160 -11.28 -0.66 2.27
N LYS A 161 -11.77 0.27 1.45
CA LYS A 161 -11.57 1.72 1.67
C LYS A 161 -12.35 2.22 2.91
N ALA A 162 -13.33 1.47 3.43
CA ALA A 162 -14.19 1.84 4.57
C ALA A 162 -13.60 1.56 5.98
N ARG A 163 -12.48 0.84 6.10
CA ARG A 163 -11.56 0.92 7.25
C ARG A 163 -10.16 0.96 6.66
N PRO A 164 -9.37 2.02 6.92
CA PRO A 164 -8.19 2.28 6.12
C PRO A 164 -7.22 1.11 6.26
N LEU A 165 -6.98 0.37 5.17
CA LEU A 165 -5.73 -0.36 5.02
C LEU A 165 -4.62 0.62 5.41
N PRO A 166 -3.64 0.23 6.25
CA PRO A 166 -2.51 1.06 6.57
C PRO A 166 -1.95 1.65 5.28
N LYS A 167 -1.81 2.98 5.26
CA LYS A 167 -1.47 3.74 4.05
C LYS A 167 -0.26 3.17 3.30
N ALA A 168 0.71 2.61 4.02
CA ALA A 168 1.87 1.90 3.48
C ALA A 168 1.50 0.68 2.61
N ILE A 169 0.47 -0.08 2.96
CA ILE A 169 0.00 -1.23 2.17
C ILE A 169 -0.71 -0.75 0.90
N VAL A 170 -1.57 0.27 1.01
CA VAL A 170 -2.22 0.88 -0.17
C VAL A 170 -1.15 1.38 -1.13
N ASP A 171 -0.21 2.18 -0.63
CA ASP A 171 0.87 2.75 -1.43
C ASP A 171 1.65 1.61 -2.12
N ALA A 172 2.02 0.53 -1.42
CA ALA A 172 2.74 -0.62 -1.98
C ALA A 172 1.99 -1.39 -3.08
N LEU A 173 0.66 -1.29 -3.17
CA LEU A 173 -0.14 -1.98 -4.19
C LEU A 173 -0.40 -1.11 -5.43
N LEU A 174 -0.28 0.22 -5.32
CA LEU A 174 -0.55 1.17 -6.41
C LEU A 174 0.24 0.93 -7.72
N PRO A 175 1.52 0.53 -7.70
CA PRO A 175 2.31 0.40 -8.93
C PRO A 175 1.71 -0.60 -9.94
N ALA A 176 1.01 -1.62 -9.45
CA ALA A 176 0.41 -2.68 -10.27
C ALA A 176 -1.02 -2.39 -10.75
N MET A 177 -1.61 -1.23 -10.41
CA MET A 177 -3.01 -0.89 -10.75
C MET A 177 -3.12 -0.10 -12.06
N ASP A 178 -4.22 -0.25 -12.81
CA ASP A 178 -4.48 0.56 -14.00
C ASP A 178 -4.80 2.02 -13.62
N SER A 179 -4.18 2.96 -14.34
CA SER A 179 -4.31 4.40 -14.13
C SER A 179 -5.71 4.93 -14.46
N ALA A 180 -6.43 4.28 -15.38
CA ALA A 180 -7.73 4.74 -15.88
C ALA A 180 -8.86 4.67 -14.82
N ILE A 181 -8.67 3.87 -13.76
CA ILE A 181 -9.71 3.52 -12.79
C ILE A 181 -9.36 4.01 -11.37
N LEU A 182 -8.18 4.62 -11.20
CA LEU A 182 -7.76 5.13 -9.89
C LEU A 182 -8.61 6.34 -9.47
N PRO A 183 -9.13 6.34 -8.23
CA PRO A 183 -9.69 7.54 -7.60
C PRO A 183 -8.73 8.73 -7.71
N ARG A 184 -9.28 9.94 -7.89
CA ARG A 184 -8.50 11.19 -8.11
C ARG A 184 -7.45 11.45 -7.02
N ASP A 185 -7.64 10.94 -5.82
CA ASP A 185 -6.74 11.05 -4.67
C ASP A 185 -5.52 10.09 -4.69
N LEU A 186 -5.59 9.01 -5.47
CA LEU A 186 -4.59 7.93 -5.52
C LEU A 186 -3.70 7.97 -6.77
N GLY A 187 -4.22 8.47 -7.89
CA GLY A 187 -3.43 8.65 -9.12
C GLY A 187 -2.07 9.33 -8.89
N PRO A 188 -2.00 10.47 -8.17
CA PRO A 188 -0.74 11.17 -7.88
C PRO A 188 0.26 10.41 -6.99
N ARG A 189 -0.11 9.27 -6.40
CA ARG A 189 0.77 8.44 -5.56
C ARG A 189 1.36 7.23 -6.28
N LYS A 190 0.84 6.90 -7.47
CA LYS A 190 1.27 5.74 -8.24
C LYS A 190 2.75 5.81 -8.62
N ILE A 191 3.20 6.93 -9.20
CA ILE A 191 4.60 7.13 -9.60
C ILE A 191 5.54 7.15 -8.39
N PRO A 192 5.29 7.96 -7.32
CA PRO A 192 6.09 7.89 -6.11
C PRO A 192 6.23 6.49 -5.54
N SER A 193 5.14 5.71 -5.52
CA SER A 193 5.19 4.33 -5.04
C SER A 193 6.05 3.44 -5.94
N ALA A 194 5.85 3.50 -7.26
CA ALA A 194 6.65 2.71 -8.20
C ALA A 194 8.16 2.98 -8.09
N LEU A 195 8.54 4.24 -7.83
CA LEU A 195 9.93 4.62 -7.61
C LEU A 195 10.50 4.06 -6.30
N VAL A 196 9.72 4.10 -5.20
CA VAL A 196 10.11 3.48 -3.93
C VAL A 196 10.27 1.96 -4.09
N ASP A 197 9.39 1.32 -4.85
CA ASP A 197 9.47 -0.12 -5.15
C ASP A 197 10.73 -0.47 -5.91
N ALA A 198 11.06 0.32 -6.94
CA ALA A 198 12.27 0.16 -7.73
C ALA A 198 13.53 0.36 -6.85
N LEU A 199 13.56 1.40 -6.02
CA LEU A 199 14.65 1.66 -5.06
C LEU A 199 14.81 0.53 -4.04
N SER A 200 13.72 -0.14 -3.66
CA SER A 200 13.78 -1.25 -2.69
C SER A 200 14.22 -2.58 -3.31
N SER A 201 13.91 -2.81 -4.58
CA SER A 201 13.98 -4.14 -5.20
C SER A 201 15.14 -4.32 -6.18
N ASN A 202 15.66 -3.24 -6.76
CA ASN A 202 16.81 -3.31 -7.65
C ASN A 202 18.10 -3.52 -6.84
N ARG A 203 18.90 -4.54 -7.18
CA ARG A 203 20.16 -4.87 -6.50
C ARG A 203 21.20 -3.76 -6.58
N ASP A 204 21.17 -2.97 -7.65
CA ASP A 204 22.10 -1.85 -7.86
C ASP A 204 21.65 -0.57 -7.15
N SER A 205 20.49 -0.60 -6.47
CA SER A 205 19.99 0.55 -5.69
C SER A 205 20.73 0.68 -4.36
N PRO A 206 21.08 1.91 -3.93
CA PRO A 206 21.67 2.15 -2.60
C PRO A 206 20.72 1.79 -1.45
N PHE A 207 19.41 1.67 -1.73
CA PHE A 207 18.37 1.29 -0.79
C PHE A 207 17.94 -0.17 -0.85
N PHE A 208 18.63 -1.01 -1.64
CA PHE A 208 18.28 -2.43 -1.76
C PHE A 208 18.21 -3.10 -0.39
N GLY A 209 17.02 -3.58 -0.01
CA GLY A 209 16.77 -4.23 1.28
C GLY A 209 16.76 -3.32 2.52
N LEU A 210 16.87 -1.99 2.37
CA LEU A 210 16.91 -1.04 3.51
C LEU A 210 15.56 -0.39 3.82
N ILE A 211 14.63 -0.36 2.86
CA ILE A 211 13.34 0.32 3.00
C ILE A 211 12.36 -0.60 3.72
N ARG A 212 11.75 -0.09 4.80
CA ARG A 212 10.70 -0.76 5.55
C ARG A 212 9.43 -0.82 4.72
N ARG A 213 9.29 -1.90 3.97
CA ARG A 213 8.12 -2.22 3.16
C ARG A 213 7.33 -3.36 3.82
N PRO A 214 6.00 -3.38 3.68
CA PRO A 214 5.21 -4.53 4.07
C PRO A 214 5.73 -5.81 3.39
N GLY A 215 6.28 -6.73 4.16
CA GLY A 215 6.81 -8.01 3.65
C GLY A 215 8.27 -8.03 3.18
N ALA A 216 9.07 -6.99 3.45
CA ALA A 216 10.51 -7.04 3.20
C ALA A 216 11.23 -7.94 4.22
N GLU A 217 12.05 -8.88 3.73
CA GLU A 217 13.00 -9.65 4.54
C GLU A 217 14.35 -8.93 4.50
N GLY A 218 14.78 -8.35 5.63
CA GLY A 218 16.01 -7.58 5.72
C GLY A 218 15.95 -6.43 6.73
N PRO A 219 17.06 -5.69 6.92
CA PRO A 219 17.12 -4.55 7.82
C PRO A 219 16.18 -3.43 7.38
N SER A 220 15.00 -3.39 8.00
CA SER A 220 13.93 -2.40 7.75
C SER A 220 14.21 -1.05 8.41
N ILE A 221 15.25 -0.37 7.94
CA ILE A 221 15.84 0.81 8.56
C ILE A 221 15.09 2.09 8.17
N VAL A 222 14.81 2.27 6.88
CA VAL A 222 14.28 3.52 6.33
C VAL A 222 12.76 3.46 6.21
N SER A 223 12.07 4.52 6.62
CA SER A 223 10.62 4.65 6.44
C SER A 223 10.26 4.84 4.95
N ASP A 224 9.44 3.93 4.40
CA ASP A 224 8.85 4.07 3.07
C ASP A 224 8.08 5.39 2.92
N GLN A 225 7.33 5.77 3.96
CA GLN A 225 6.53 6.99 3.97
C GLN A 225 7.38 8.25 3.88
N ALA A 226 8.61 8.26 4.41
CA ALA A 226 9.52 9.41 4.29
C ALA A 226 9.99 9.59 2.83
N LEU A 227 10.40 8.50 2.17
CA LEU A 227 10.77 8.51 0.75
C LEU A 227 9.58 8.90 -0.13
N LEU A 228 8.40 8.33 0.12
CA LEU A 228 7.19 8.62 -0.64
C LEU A 228 6.78 10.10 -0.53
N ARG A 229 6.89 10.70 0.67
CA ARG A 229 6.67 12.15 0.87
C ARG A 229 7.70 12.98 0.10
N SER A 230 8.98 12.60 0.18
CA SER A 230 10.09 13.29 -0.49
C SER A 230 9.93 13.28 -2.02
N ILE A 231 9.68 12.11 -2.61
CA ILE A 231 9.51 11.94 -4.06
C ILE A 231 8.25 12.66 -4.54
N LYS A 232 7.12 12.50 -3.84
CA LYS A 232 5.88 13.20 -4.19
C LYS A 232 6.06 14.71 -4.18
N ARG A 233 6.79 15.25 -3.18
CA ARG A 233 7.10 16.68 -3.10
C ARG A 233 7.96 17.13 -4.28
N SER A 234 9.00 16.38 -4.63
CA SER A 234 9.89 16.71 -5.74
C SER A 234 9.14 16.73 -7.08
N ILE A 235 8.25 15.76 -7.32
CA ILE A 235 7.43 15.72 -8.55
C ILE A 235 6.44 16.90 -8.60
N GLY A 236 5.84 17.25 -7.46
CA GLY A 236 4.79 18.28 -7.40
C GLY A 236 5.29 19.72 -7.28
N SER A 237 6.59 19.93 -7.02
CA SER A 237 7.16 21.26 -6.84
C SER A 237 7.75 21.79 -8.14
N PRO A 238 7.48 23.06 -8.54
CA PRO A 238 8.12 23.65 -9.73
C PRO A 238 9.66 23.65 -9.69
N LEU A 239 10.25 23.66 -8.49
CA LEU A 239 11.70 23.63 -8.28
C LEU A 239 12.23 22.23 -7.95
N GLY A 240 11.38 21.21 -7.96
CA GLY A 240 11.80 19.85 -7.65
C GLY A 240 12.52 19.20 -8.82
N ALA A 241 13.57 18.42 -8.52
CA ALA A 241 14.39 17.78 -9.56
C ALA A 241 13.60 16.78 -10.41
N LEU A 242 12.54 16.17 -9.85
CA LEU A 242 11.70 15.20 -10.55
C LEU A 242 10.53 15.84 -11.32
N SER A 243 10.24 17.12 -11.09
CA SER A 243 9.10 17.83 -11.69
C SER A 243 9.09 17.84 -13.23
N PRO A 244 10.23 18.09 -13.93
CA PRO A 244 10.28 18.07 -15.39
C PRO A 244 9.83 16.74 -16.01
N TYR A 245 10.01 15.64 -15.29
CA TYR A 245 9.74 14.29 -15.76
C TYR A 245 8.31 13.83 -15.44
N GLY A 246 7.59 14.54 -14.58
CA GLY A 246 6.28 14.13 -14.06
C GLY A 246 5.08 14.65 -14.85
N HIS A 247 5.17 15.85 -15.41
CA HIS A 247 4.00 16.54 -15.99
C HIS A 247 4.35 17.37 -17.26
N GLY A 248 5.46 17.07 -17.92
CA GLY A 248 5.97 17.80 -19.10
C GLY A 248 5.26 17.49 -20.42
N GLY A 249 3.92 17.56 -20.47
CA GLY A 249 3.14 17.45 -21.72
C GLY A 249 3.05 16.06 -22.38
N GLY A 250 3.75 15.05 -21.84
CA GLY A 250 3.75 13.66 -22.30
C GLY A 250 3.61 12.64 -21.16
N ALA A 251 3.79 11.36 -21.46
CA ALA A 251 3.80 10.29 -20.46
C ALA A 251 4.96 10.51 -19.45
N PRO A 252 4.75 10.28 -18.14
CA PRO A 252 5.79 10.46 -17.14
C PRO A 252 7.01 9.57 -17.39
N ASP A 253 8.21 10.14 -17.32
CA ASP A 253 9.46 9.39 -17.50
C ASP A 253 9.97 8.84 -16.17
N VAL A 254 9.41 7.69 -15.78
CA VAL A 254 9.74 7.00 -14.53
C VAL A 254 11.20 6.53 -14.50
N THR A 255 11.77 6.18 -15.65
CA THR A 255 13.15 5.71 -15.77
C THR A 255 14.15 6.83 -15.47
N ALA A 256 13.94 8.02 -16.05
CA ALA A 256 14.76 9.18 -15.75
C ALA A 256 14.65 9.59 -14.27
N MET A 257 13.44 9.59 -13.70
CA MET A 257 13.23 9.86 -12.27
C MET A 257 13.99 8.87 -11.38
N TYR A 258 13.95 7.59 -11.71
CA TYR A 258 14.70 6.56 -10.99
C TYR A 258 16.21 6.81 -11.08
N GLY A 259 16.72 7.15 -12.26
CA GLY A 259 18.15 7.47 -12.47
C GLY A 259 18.63 8.64 -11.61
N LEU A 260 17.84 9.71 -11.48
CA LEU A 260 18.14 10.84 -10.61
C LEU A 260 18.17 10.43 -9.12
N LEU A 261 17.16 9.67 -8.68
CA LEU A 261 17.07 9.18 -7.31
C LEU A 261 18.24 8.26 -6.97
N ALA A 262 18.47 7.22 -7.79
CA ALA A 262 19.57 6.28 -7.58
C ALA A 262 20.92 6.99 -7.59
N GLY A 263 21.16 7.90 -8.54
CA GLY A 263 22.41 8.68 -8.62
C GLY A 263 22.66 9.52 -7.36
N PHE A 264 21.65 10.27 -6.90
CA PHE A 264 21.77 11.07 -5.69
C PHE A 264 22.03 10.22 -4.45
N TRP A 265 21.22 9.19 -4.22
CA TRP A 265 21.32 8.38 -3.00
C TRP A 265 22.58 7.51 -2.97
N SER A 266 23.11 7.09 -4.12
CA SER A 266 24.41 6.41 -4.19
C SER A 266 25.54 7.36 -3.76
N ALA A 267 25.48 8.63 -4.17
CA ALA A 267 26.44 9.65 -3.69
C ALA A 267 26.31 9.88 -2.18
N VAL A 268 25.09 9.88 -1.63
CA VAL A 268 24.87 9.99 -0.17
C VAL A 268 25.48 8.80 0.58
N GLN A 269 25.29 7.58 0.08
CA GLN A 269 25.86 6.36 0.66
C GLN A 269 27.40 6.41 0.67
N GLU A 270 28.01 6.91 -0.41
CA GLU A 270 29.46 7.00 -0.57
C GLU A 270 30.10 8.07 0.30
N VAL A 271 29.45 9.24 0.45
CA VAL A 271 29.97 10.35 1.26
C VAL A 271 29.75 10.13 2.76
N PHE A 272 28.70 9.39 3.14
CA PHE A 272 28.36 9.13 4.54
C PHE A 272 28.30 7.64 4.88
N PRO A 273 29.36 6.86 4.63
CA PRO A 273 29.35 5.41 4.83
C PRO A 273 29.13 5.05 6.31
N ASP A 274 29.67 5.85 7.23
CA ASP A 274 29.52 5.65 8.68
C ASP A 274 28.11 5.96 9.19
N ALA A 275 27.29 6.69 8.44
CA ALA A 275 25.91 6.98 8.82
C ALA A 275 24.90 6.19 8.00
N TRP A 276 25.31 5.56 6.90
CA TRP A 276 24.44 4.79 6.01
C TRP A 276 24.15 3.39 6.58
N GLY A 277 22.95 2.87 6.34
CA GLY A 277 22.60 1.51 6.75
C GLY A 277 22.57 1.26 8.27
N ARG A 278 22.67 2.31 9.10
CA ARG A 278 22.53 2.20 10.56
C ARG A 278 21.08 2.44 11.01
N PRO A 279 20.63 1.82 12.12
CA PRO A 279 19.32 2.09 12.69
C PRO A 279 19.09 3.59 12.95
N PRO A 280 17.85 4.11 12.89
CA PRO A 280 17.58 5.53 13.14
C PRO A 280 17.98 6.04 14.53
N SER A 281 18.17 5.14 15.51
CA SER A 281 18.70 5.43 16.84
C SER A 281 20.20 5.77 16.84
N GLU A 282 20.93 5.34 15.81
CA GLU A 282 22.38 5.50 15.65
C GLU A 282 22.75 6.42 14.49
N SER A 283 21.80 6.70 13.58
CA SER A 283 22.00 7.60 12.45
C SER A 283 20.75 8.42 12.17
N ARG A 284 20.87 9.74 12.28
CA ARG A 284 19.84 10.70 11.86
C ARG A 284 19.72 10.85 10.35
N LEU A 285 20.72 10.41 9.59
CA LEU A 285 20.63 10.35 8.13
C LEU A 285 19.56 9.33 7.69
N MET A 286 19.55 8.15 8.32
CA MET A 286 18.61 7.07 8.03
C MET A 286 17.23 7.26 8.68
N HIS A 287 17.09 8.24 9.57
CA HIS A 287 15.82 8.63 10.16
C HIS A 287 14.94 9.40 9.16
N SER A 288 13.62 9.37 9.35
CA SER A 288 12.65 10.05 8.47
C SER A 288 12.97 11.54 8.24
N ALA A 289 13.46 12.23 9.27
CA ALA A 289 13.86 13.64 9.16
C ALA A 289 15.06 13.83 8.22
N GLY A 290 16.09 12.97 8.32
CA GLY A 290 17.27 13.00 7.45
C GLY A 290 16.89 12.73 6.00
N ILE A 291 16.08 11.70 5.75
CA ILE A 291 15.60 11.37 4.40
C ILE A 291 14.83 12.54 3.76
N GLU A 292 13.96 13.20 4.53
CA GLU A 292 13.21 14.35 4.03
C GLU A 292 14.10 15.55 3.71
N VAL A 293 15.06 15.87 4.58
CA VAL A 293 16.03 16.96 4.40
C VAL A 293 16.92 16.70 3.19
N MET A 294 17.46 15.49 3.05
CA MET A 294 18.29 15.12 1.90
C MET A 294 17.51 15.19 0.60
N GLY A 295 16.21 14.90 0.62
CA GLY A 295 15.33 15.12 -0.54
C GLY A 295 15.23 16.59 -0.97
N TYR A 296 15.23 17.54 -0.03
CA TYR A 296 15.27 18.97 -0.38
C TYR A 296 16.64 19.36 -0.97
N LEU A 297 17.72 18.77 -0.46
CA LEU A 297 19.06 19.00 -1.00
C LEU A 297 19.20 18.42 -2.42
N MET A 298 18.65 17.24 -2.66
CA MET A 298 18.55 16.63 -4.00
C MET A 298 17.88 17.56 -5.00
N ASP A 299 16.70 18.10 -4.64
CA ASP A 299 15.97 19.03 -5.49
C ASP A 299 16.85 20.21 -5.89
N ARG A 300 17.57 20.80 -4.92
CA ARG A 300 18.48 21.93 -5.17
C ARG A 300 19.68 21.59 -6.06
N VAL A 301 20.30 20.43 -5.82
CA VAL A 301 21.53 20.03 -6.52
C VAL A 301 21.22 19.59 -7.95
N LEU A 302 20.15 18.82 -8.14
CA LEU A 302 19.82 18.18 -9.41
C LEU A 302 18.79 18.94 -10.26
N SER A 303 18.19 20.04 -9.78
CA SER A 303 17.35 20.89 -10.63
C SER A 303 18.13 21.62 -11.73
N ARG A 304 19.46 21.62 -11.69
CA ARG A 304 20.33 22.19 -12.74
C ARG A 304 20.42 21.24 -13.94
N PRO A 305 20.21 21.68 -15.19
CA PRO A 305 20.21 20.80 -16.36
C PRO A 305 21.49 19.97 -16.54
N ASP A 306 22.66 20.55 -16.27
CA ASP A 306 23.94 19.85 -16.38
C ASP A 306 24.10 18.79 -15.28
N ALA A 307 23.59 19.08 -14.07
CA ALA A 307 23.61 18.14 -12.96
C ALA A 307 22.70 16.93 -13.20
N ALA A 308 21.57 17.12 -13.89
CA ALA A 308 20.65 16.03 -14.22
C ALA A 308 21.23 15.00 -15.22
N ARG A 309 22.24 15.38 -16.03
CA ARG A 309 22.93 14.48 -16.97
C ARG A 309 23.91 13.52 -16.28
N ALA A 310 24.50 13.94 -15.17
CA ALA A 310 25.42 13.16 -14.37
C ALA A 310 25.06 13.28 -12.87
N PRO A 311 23.89 12.74 -12.45
CA PRO A 311 23.32 13.03 -11.15
C PRO A 311 24.19 12.58 -9.97
N ARG A 312 24.88 11.44 -10.12
CA ARG A 312 25.81 10.94 -9.10
C ARG A 312 26.98 11.91 -8.89
N ASP A 313 27.65 12.33 -9.96
CA ASP A 313 28.86 13.15 -9.86
C ASP A 313 28.53 14.56 -9.35
N ALA A 314 27.42 15.14 -9.80
CA ALA A 314 26.93 16.42 -9.28
C ALA A 314 26.55 16.33 -7.79
N ALA A 315 25.94 15.23 -7.37
CA ALA A 315 25.61 14.98 -5.97
C ALA A 315 26.88 14.80 -5.13
N LEU A 316 27.86 14.00 -5.58
CA LEU A 316 29.14 13.80 -4.87
C LEU A 316 29.83 15.15 -4.61
N ALA A 317 30.01 15.97 -5.66
CA ALA A 317 30.67 17.27 -5.53
C ALA A 317 29.94 18.24 -4.58
N ALA A 318 28.62 18.15 -4.49
CA ALA A 318 27.85 18.96 -3.54
C ALA A 318 27.93 18.41 -2.10
N LEU A 319 27.84 17.10 -1.94
CA LEU A 319 27.80 16.43 -0.65
C LEU A 319 29.17 16.45 0.05
N GLU A 320 30.27 16.24 -0.69
CA GLU A 320 31.64 16.33 -0.16
C GLU A 320 31.94 17.70 0.45
N ARG A 321 31.37 18.78 -0.11
CA ARG A 321 31.53 20.14 0.43
C ARG A 321 30.88 20.31 1.80
N ILE A 322 29.72 19.68 2.03
CA ILE A 322 28.99 19.83 3.29
C ILE A 322 29.33 18.72 4.30
N ALA A 323 29.94 17.62 3.86
CA ALA A 323 30.20 16.44 4.69
C ALA A 323 30.99 16.74 5.98
N PRO A 324 32.04 17.59 5.97
CA PRO A 324 32.79 17.93 7.19
C PRO A 324 31.94 18.62 8.27
N HIS A 325 30.83 19.23 7.88
CA HIS A 325 29.92 19.96 8.77
C HIS A 325 28.69 19.14 9.18
N CYS A 326 28.54 17.94 8.62
CA CYS A 326 27.40 17.07 8.93
C CYS A 326 27.67 16.25 10.19
N ARG A 327 26.63 16.08 11.02
CA ARG A 327 26.68 15.33 12.28
C ARG A 327 25.55 14.32 12.30
N TRP A 328 25.66 13.29 11.47
CA TRP A 328 24.58 12.31 11.29
C TRP A 328 24.56 11.20 12.34
N ALA A 329 25.70 10.88 12.96
CA ALA A 329 25.83 9.76 13.90
C ALA A 329 26.50 10.14 15.24
N SER A 330 27.15 11.30 15.31
CA SER A 330 27.86 11.76 16.52
C SER A 330 28.11 13.27 16.48
N GLY A 331 28.40 13.85 17.65
CA GLY A 331 28.76 15.26 17.81
C GLY A 331 27.56 16.21 17.85
N THR A 332 27.81 17.48 17.54
CA THR A 332 26.84 18.58 17.67
C THR A 332 26.81 19.38 16.37
N TRP A 333 25.61 19.65 15.85
CA TRP A 333 25.38 20.44 14.65
C TRP A 333 25.78 21.90 14.87
N GLU A 334 27.00 22.24 14.45
CA GLU A 334 27.57 23.59 14.53
C GLU A 334 26.68 24.59 13.75
N GLY A 335 26.15 25.61 14.42
CA GLY A 335 25.21 26.57 13.84
C GLY A 335 23.73 26.26 14.05
N LEU A 336 23.38 25.07 14.57
CA LEU A 336 22.06 24.76 15.12
C LEU A 336 22.05 24.66 16.65
N ASP A 337 23.23 24.43 17.24
CA ASP A 337 23.43 24.20 18.69
C ASP A 337 22.55 23.05 19.19
N LEU A 338 22.61 21.94 18.47
CA LEU A 338 21.83 20.73 18.71
C LEU A 338 22.74 19.50 18.62
N ASP A 339 22.60 18.58 19.56
CA ASP A 339 23.22 17.26 19.44
C ASP A 339 22.75 16.54 18.19
N TRP A 340 23.60 15.68 17.65
CA TRP A 340 23.36 14.98 16.39
C TRP A 340 22.00 14.24 16.35
N ASN A 341 21.54 13.73 17.51
CA ASN A 341 20.30 12.98 17.68
C ASN A 341 19.09 13.84 18.10
N ALA A 342 19.26 15.13 18.38
CA ALA A 342 18.18 16.04 18.76
C ALA A 342 17.26 16.43 17.57
N ILE A 343 17.60 16.00 16.36
CA ILE A 343 16.77 16.21 15.17
C ILE A 343 15.57 15.26 15.18
N GLU A 344 14.39 15.84 15.38
CA GLU A 344 13.08 15.16 15.37
C GLU A 344 12.38 15.24 14.00
N CYS A 345 11.41 14.36 13.77
CA CYS A 345 10.57 14.36 12.57
C CYS A 345 9.41 15.39 12.66
N THR A 346 9.73 16.64 13.03
CA THR A 346 8.77 17.75 13.07
C THR A 346 9.09 18.76 11.99
N SER A 347 8.08 19.47 11.47
CA SER A 347 8.26 20.46 10.40
C SER A 347 9.28 21.54 10.78
N LYS A 348 9.32 21.94 12.06
CA LYS A 348 10.28 22.93 12.59
C LYS A 348 11.72 22.39 12.55
N SER A 349 11.96 21.18 13.06
CA SER A 349 13.29 20.58 13.09
C SER A 349 13.81 20.25 11.69
N ILE A 350 12.95 19.70 10.82
CA ILE A 350 13.26 19.45 9.40
C ILE A 350 13.60 20.76 8.68
N GLY A 351 12.81 21.82 8.89
CA GLY A 351 13.06 23.14 8.29
C GLY A 351 14.41 23.74 8.72
N ARG A 352 14.73 23.71 10.01
CA ARG A 352 16.00 24.22 10.54
C ARG A 352 17.20 23.47 9.95
N LEU A 353 17.17 22.14 9.93
CA LEU A 353 18.27 21.33 9.38
C LEU A 353 18.41 21.52 7.87
N ARG A 354 17.28 21.54 7.14
CA ARG A 354 17.26 21.87 5.71
C ARG A 354 17.95 23.21 5.43
N ASP A 355 17.54 24.27 6.11
CA ASP A 355 18.05 25.61 5.86
C ASP A 355 19.54 25.72 6.21
N HIS A 356 19.98 25.00 7.24
CA HIS A 356 21.39 24.88 7.60
C HIS A 356 22.22 24.18 6.51
N LEU A 357 21.81 23.01 6.03
CA LEU A 357 22.53 22.29 4.97
C LEU A 357 22.53 23.06 3.64
N ILE A 358 21.43 23.72 3.30
CA ILE A 358 21.34 24.57 2.10
C ILE A 358 22.33 25.74 2.18
N ARG A 359 22.49 26.33 3.37
CA ARG A 359 23.44 27.43 3.58
C ARG A 359 24.88 26.95 3.40
N LEU A 360 25.21 25.77 3.94
CA LEU A 360 26.54 25.16 3.80
C LEU A 360 26.85 24.84 2.33
N GLU A 361 25.88 24.32 1.57
CA GLU A 361 26.05 24.04 0.13
C GLU A 361 26.34 25.32 -0.68
N HIS A 362 25.80 26.46 -0.25
CA HIS A 362 25.99 27.76 -0.89
C HIS A 362 27.28 28.49 -0.52
N GLN A 363 27.96 28.11 0.55
CA GLN A 363 29.20 28.78 0.91
C GLN A 363 30.29 28.42 -0.13
N PRO A 364 30.92 29.42 -0.78
CA PRO A 364 32.12 29.16 -1.57
C PRO A 364 33.19 28.60 -0.64
N ARG A 365 34.06 27.69 -1.15
CA ARG A 365 35.21 27.20 -0.38
C ARG A 365 35.92 28.40 0.22
N LEU A 366 35.88 28.54 1.55
CA LEU A 366 36.85 29.39 2.23
C LEU A 366 38.20 28.79 1.89
N ALA A 367 39.00 29.53 1.13
CA ALA A 367 40.38 29.15 0.87
C ALA A 367 41.06 28.92 2.22
N ALA A 368 41.64 27.73 2.38
CA ALA A 368 42.49 27.39 3.51
C ALA A 368 43.77 28.24 3.49
#